data_AF-A0A1C3JTZ3-F1
#
_entry.id   AF-A0A1C3JTZ3-F1
#
_cell.length_a   1.000
_cell.length_b   1.000
_cell.length_c   1.000
_cell.angle_alpha   90.00
_cell.angle_beta   90.00
_cell.angle_gamma   90.00
#
_symmetry.space_group_name_H-M   'P 1'
#
loop_
_entity.id
_entity.type
_entity.pdbx_description
1 polymer ?
#
loop_
_entity_poly.entity_id
_entity_poly.type
_entity_poly.pdbx_seq_one_letter_code
_entity_poly.pdbx_strand_id
1 'polypeptide(L)'
;MWSEKPKKLLHREVLLEAILATEGIQGVTLLGGEPLEQQINLVWLLGNIREKSDLTIFVFTGYEVDEIERLGAYDDLQKLCDMIAIGRYRQSYRNVDQQWIGSSNQTVMYPNGSREKEQSQKMNQVEIIIDDNASLSITGFPDDDLVKTLMD
;
A
#
# COMPACT_ATOMS: atom_id res chain seq x y z
N MET A 1 -11.87 -0.22 -11.58
CA MET A 1 -11.41 -1.49 -12.21
C MET A 1 -9.92 -1.33 -12.44
N TRP A 2 -9.09 -2.19 -11.88
CA TRP A 2 -7.62 -2.09 -12.02
C TRP A 2 -7.23 -2.27 -13.50
N SER A 3 -6.19 -1.57 -13.94
CA SER A 3 -5.69 -1.71 -15.31
C SER A 3 -4.87 -2.99 -15.42
N GLU A 4 -5.37 -3.97 -16.16
CA GLU A 4 -4.64 -5.22 -16.46
C GLU A 4 -3.55 -5.07 -17.54
N LYS A 5 -3.39 -3.86 -18.12
CA LYS A 5 -2.31 -3.61 -19.07
C LYS A 5 -0.97 -3.58 -18.34
N PRO A 6 0.01 -4.44 -18.69
CA PRO A 6 1.34 -4.35 -18.12
C PRO A 6 1.96 -3.01 -18.52
N LYS A 7 2.12 -2.13 -17.53
CA LYS A 7 3.08 -1.03 -17.64
C LYS A 7 4.48 -1.63 -17.46
N LYS A 8 5.48 -0.96 -18.01
CA LYS A 8 6.92 -1.30 -18.02
C LYS A 8 7.30 -2.48 -17.12
N LEU A 9 7.67 -3.61 -17.71
CA LEU A 9 8.23 -4.74 -16.97
C LEU A 9 9.58 -4.34 -16.38
N LEU A 10 9.75 -4.60 -15.09
CA LEU A 10 10.97 -4.33 -14.35
C LEU A 10 11.42 -5.62 -13.67
N HIS A 11 12.72 -5.91 -13.74
CA HIS A 11 13.30 -7.04 -13.03
C HIS A 11 13.31 -6.73 -11.53
N ARG A 12 12.94 -7.68 -10.68
CA ARG A 12 12.78 -7.47 -9.23
C ARG A 12 14.06 -6.98 -8.54
N GLU A 13 15.22 -7.41 -9.01
CA GLU A 13 16.55 -6.97 -8.55
C GLU A 13 16.78 -5.48 -8.86
N VAL A 14 16.35 -5.00 -10.03
CA VAL A 14 16.45 -3.57 -10.39
C VAL A 14 15.52 -2.74 -9.51
N LEU A 15 14.33 -3.25 -9.19
CA LEU A 15 13.42 -2.57 -8.26
C LEU A 15 14.01 -2.50 -6.84
N LEU A 16 14.60 -3.60 -6.36
CA LEU A 16 15.26 -3.64 -5.07
C LEU A 16 16.41 -2.63 -5.00
N GLU A 17 17.27 -2.58 -6.01
CA GLU A 17 18.38 -1.62 -6.09
C GLU A 17 17.86 -0.18 -6.03
N ALA A 18 16.79 0.13 -6.78
CA ALA A 18 16.18 1.46 -6.77
C ALA A 18 15.62 1.83 -5.38
N ILE A 19 14.95 0.89 -4.71
CA ILE A 19 14.43 1.10 -3.34
C ILE A 19 15.58 1.39 -2.37
N LEU A 20 16.61 0.55 -2.37
CA LEU A 20 17.74 0.69 -1.43
C LEU A 20 18.61 1.92 -1.70
N ALA A 21 18.66 2.39 -2.95
CA ALA A 21 19.36 3.62 -3.33
C ALA A 21 18.55 4.89 -3.05
N THR A 22 17.27 4.78 -2.69
CA THR A 22 16.44 5.95 -2.39
C THR A 22 16.77 6.46 -0.99
N GLU A 23 17.38 7.64 -0.90
CA GLU A 23 17.73 8.25 0.38
C GLU A 23 16.52 8.90 1.07
N GLY A 24 16.50 8.89 2.40
CA GLY A 24 15.53 9.63 3.21
C GLY A 24 14.14 9.00 3.33
N ILE A 25 13.87 7.85 2.70
CA ILE A 25 12.61 7.12 2.90
C ILE A 25 12.63 6.34 4.22
N GLN A 26 11.47 6.26 4.86
CA GLN A 26 11.28 5.48 6.10
C GLN A 26 10.73 4.08 5.83
N GLY A 27 10.13 3.88 4.66
CA GLY A 27 9.49 2.62 4.30
C GLY A 27 9.08 2.58 2.85
N VAL A 28 8.50 1.44 2.48
CA VAL A 28 7.94 1.16 1.17
C VAL A 28 6.50 0.69 1.32
N THR A 29 5.64 1.19 0.44
CA THR A 29 4.26 0.73 0.31
C THR A 29 4.08 0.03 -1.02
N LEU A 30 3.62 -1.22 -0.97
CA LEU A 30 3.31 -2.03 -2.14
C LEU A 30 1.79 -2.04 -2.33
N LEU A 31 1.34 -1.28 -3.34
CA LEU A 31 -0.05 -1.13 -3.75
C LEU A 31 -0.17 -1.16 -5.28
N GLY A 32 -1.39 -1.10 -5.80
CA GLY A 32 -1.66 -1.15 -7.24
C GLY A 32 -2.73 -2.19 -7.51
N GLY A 33 -2.67 -2.87 -8.67
CA GLY A 33 -3.62 -3.92 -9.07
C GLY A 33 -3.98 -4.91 -7.95
N GLU A 34 -3.27 -6.03 -7.87
CA GLU A 34 -3.29 -6.91 -6.70
C GLU A 34 -1.88 -7.43 -6.49
N PRO A 35 -1.12 -6.95 -5.48
CA PRO A 35 0.26 -7.38 -5.26
C PRO A 35 0.42 -8.89 -5.12
N LEU A 36 -0.56 -9.59 -4.54
CA LEU A 36 -0.51 -11.03 -4.36
C LEU A 36 -0.68 -11.84 -5.65
N GLU A 37 -1.14 -11.24 -6.77
CA GLU A 37 -1.11 -11.91 -8.08
C GLU A 37 0.32 -12.14 -8.59
N GLN A 38 1.30 -11.44 -8.03
CA GLN A 38 2.74 -11.63 -8.31
C GLN A 38 3.48 -12.18 -7.08
N GLN A 39 2.83 -13.03 -6.28
CA GLN A 39 3.30 -13.55 -4.98
C GLN A 39 4.79 -13.92 -4.95
N ILE A 40 5.27 -14.70 -5.94
CA ILE A 40 6.68 -15.16 -5.96
C ILE A 40 7.66 -13.98 -5.98
N ASN A 41 7.37 -12.95 -6.79
CA ASN A 41 8.23 -11.77 -6.88
C ASN A 41 8.03 -10.83 -5.69
N LEU A 42 6.78 -10.71 -5.21
CA LEU A 42 6.48 -9.91 -4.01
C LEU A 42 7.27 -10.44 -2.81
N VAL A 43 7.09 -11.72 -2.45
CA VAL A 43 7.75 -12.33 -1.28
C VAL A 43 9.27 -12.23 -1.39
N TRP A 44 9.83 -12.49 -2.58
CA TRP A 44 11.27 -12.32 -2.80
C TRP A 44 11.74 -10.89 -2.52
N LEU A 45 10.98 -9.89 -2.99
CA LEU A 45 11.32 -8.47 -2.80
C LEU A 45 11.23 -8.08 -1.32
N LEU A 46 10.13 -8.45 -0.64
CA LEU A 46 9.95 -8.15 0.78
C LEU A 46 11.05 -8.77 1.64
N GLY A 47 11.44 -10.01 1.34
CA GLY A 47 12.55 -10.70 2.01
C GLY A 47 13.88 -9.95 1.86
N ASN A 48 14.20 -9.51 0.64
CA ASN A 48 15.45 -8.78 0.39
C ASN A 48 15.45 -7.38 1.01
N ILE A 49 14.32 -6.67 1.02
CA ILE A 49 14.20 -5.37 1.69
C ILE A 49 14.42 -5.56 3.19
N ARG A 50 13.80 -6.58 3.78
CA ARG A 50 13.93 -6.90 5.21
C ARG A 50 15.36 -7.29 5.60
N GLU A 51 16.07 -8.02 4.75
CA GLU A 51 17.46 -8.44 5.00
C GLU A 51 18.45 -7.28 4.89
N LYS A 52 18.20 -6.34 3.97
CA LYS A 52 19.18 -5.32 3.57
C LYS A 52 18.90 -3.93 4.16
N SER A 53 17.77 -3.74 4.84
CA SER A 53 17.36 -2.44 5.35
C SER A 53 16.40 -2.52 6.54
N ASP A 54 16.28 -1.39 7.24
CA ASP A 54 15.28 -1.20 8.30
C ASP A 54 13.98 -0.57 7.79
N LEU A 55 13.79 -0.48 6.47
CA LEU A 55 12.61 0.16 5.85
C LEU A 55 11.33 -0.53 6.28
N THR A 56 10.35 0.24 6.74
CA THR A 56 8.99 -0.23 7.03
C THR A 56 8.35 -0.80 5.77
N ILE A 57 7.73 -1.97 5.88
CA ILE A 57 7.07 -2.64 4.75
C ILE A 57 5.56 -2.63 4.96
N PHE A 58 4.84 -1.92 4.08
CA PHE A 58 3.39 -1.86 4.07
C PHE A 58 2.84 -2.47 2.77
N VAL A 59 2.00 -3.50 2.86
CA VAL A 59 1.35 -4.13 1.69
C VAL A 59 -0.15 -3.87 1.71
N PHE A 60 -0.70 -3.46 0.57
CA PHE A 60 -2.13 -3.42 0.33
C PHE A 60 -2.57 -4.65 -0.46
N THR A 61 -3.67 -5.27 -0.06
CA THR A 61 -4.30 -6.35 -0.83
C THR A 61 -5.81 -6.22 -0.78
N GLY A 62 -6.46 -6.51 -1.90
CA GLY A 62 -7.91 -6.65 -1.97
C GLY A 62 -8.39 -8.00 -1.43
N TYR A 63 -7.50 -8.96 -1.20
CA TYR A 63 -7.89 -10.26 -0.65
C TYR A 63 -8.26 -10.17 0.82
N GLU A 64 -9.22 -11.00 1.22
CA GLU A 64 -9.58 -11.27 2.60
C GLU A 64 -8.60 -12.30 3.20
N VAL A 65 -8.51 -12.38 4.54
CA VAL A 65 -7.57 -13.27 5.24
C VAL A 65 -7.62 -14.72 4.72
N ASP A 66 -8.81 -15.31 4.61
CA ASP A 66 -8.97 -16.68 4.13
C ASP A 66 -8.48 -16.88 2.68
N GLU A 67 -8.54 -15.85 1.83
CA GLU A 67 -8.00 -15.90 0.47
C GLU A 67 -6.47 -15.91 0.49
N ILE A 68 -5.86 -15.08 1.35
CA ILE A 68 -4.40 -15.01 1.54
C ILE A 68 -3.86 -16.34 2.10
N GLU A 69 -4.58 -16.95 3.05
CA GLU A 69 -4.24 -18.27 3.60
C GLU A 69 -4.32 -19.36 2.52
N ARG A 70 -5.37 -19.37 1.70
CA ARG A 70 -5.49 -20.33 0.57
C ARG A 70 -4.40 -20.18 -0.48
N LEU A 71 -3.88 -18.96 -0.67
CA LEU A 71 -2.73 -18.69 -1.54
C LEU A 71 -1.39 -19.11 -0.89
N GLY A 72 -1.37 -19.45 0.39
CA GLY A 72 -0.16 -19.77 1.13
C GLY A 72 0.77 -18.56 1.32
N ALA A 73 0.25 -17.33 1.20
CA ALA A 73 1.04 -16.10 1.36
C ALA A 73 0.98 -15.53 2.78
N TYR A 74 0.07 -16.03 3.62
CA TYR A 74 -0.23 -15.43 4.92
C TYR A 74 1.00 -15.39 5.85
N ASP A 75 1.71 -16.51 5.98
CA ASP A 75 2.89 -16.60 6.85
C ASP A 75 4.05 -15.71 6.34
N ASP A 76 4.24 -15.63 5.02
CA ASP A 76 5.24 -14.74 4.42
C ASP A 76 4.92 -13.28 4.72
N LEU A 77 3.67 -12.84 4.56
CA LEU A 77 3.26 -11.47 4.87
C LEU A 77 3.39 -11.18 6.37
N GLN A 78 2.98 -12.10 7.25
CA GLN A 78 3.12 -11.94 8.70
C GLN A 78 4.58 -11.82 9.14
N LYS A 79 5.49 -12.51 8.44
CA LYS A 79 6.92 -12.48 8.76
C LYS A 79 7.63 -11.26 8.19
N LEU A 80 7.23 -10.80 7.01
CA LEU A 80 8.01 -9.83 6.22
C LEU A 80 7.43 -8.42 6.23
N CYS A 81 6.14 -8.24 6.54
CA CYS A 81 5.50 -6.94 6.59
C CYS A 81 5.52 -6.35 8.00
N ASP A 82 5.48 -5.02 8.08
CA ASP A 82 5.16 -4.31 9.32
C ASP A 82 3.67 -3.91 9.36
N MET A 83 3.06 -3.71 8.19
CA MET A 83 1.66 -3.34 8.05
C MET A 83 1.03 -4.03 6.84
N ILE A 84 -0.24 -4.41 6.95
CA ILE A 84 -1.01 -5.03 5.87
C ILE A 84 -2.42 -4.42 5.83
N ALA A 85 -2.78 -3.77 4.73
CA ALA A 85 -4.14 -3.29 4.50
C ALA A 85 -4.90 -4.39 3.74
N ILE A 86 -5.93 -4.94 4.38
CA ILE A 86 -6.66 -6.13 3.94
C ILE A 86 -8.08 -5.73 3.53
N GLY A 87 -8.55 -6.34 2.44
CA GLY A 87 -9.94 -6.29 1.99
C GLY A 87 -10.17 -5.37 0.79
N ARG A 88 -11.17 -5.71 -0.03
CA ARG A 88 -11.53 -4.94 -1.24
C ARG A 88 -12.16 -3.60 -0.87
N TYR A 89 -11.86 -2.57 -1.65
CA TYR A 89 -12.60 -1.32 -1.57
C TYR A 89 -14.07 -1.53 -1.98
N ARG A 90 -15.01 -1.01 -1.17
CA ARG A 90 -16.44 -1.03 -1.47
C ARG A 90 -17.01 0.38 -1.37
N GLN A 91 -17.45 0.93 -2.49
CA GLN A 91 -18.01 2.29 -2.56
C GLN A 91 -19.13 2.53 -1.54
N SER A 92 -19.99 1.53 -1.29
CA SER A 92 -21.09 1.61 -0.32
C SER A 92 -20.63 1.73 1.13
N TYR A 93 -19.36 1.44 1.42
CA TYR A 93 -18.73 1.52 2.73
C TYR A 93 -17.64 2.61 2.78
N ARG A 94 -17.61 3.50 1.77
CA ARG A 94 -16.63 4.59 1.67
C ARG A 94 -16.52 5.33 3.02
N ASN A 95 -15.29 5.48 3.48
CA ASN A 95 -14.95 6.11 4.74
C ASN A 95 -13.65 6.89 4.58
N VAL A 96 -13.68 8.18 4.93
CA VAL A 96 -12.54 9.09 4.83
C VAL A 96 -11.91 9.40 6.18
N ASP A 97 -12.46 8.86 7.27
CA ASP A 97 -11.97 9.10 8.64
C ASP A 97 -10.86 8.11 9.05
N GLN A 98 -10.21 7.48 8.07
CA GLN A 98 -9.19 6.45 8.27
C GLN A 98 -7.92 6.81 7.50
N GLN A 99 -6.77 6.67 8.18
CA GLN A 99 -5.50 7.18 7.67
C GLN A 99 -5.03 6.49 6.38
N TRP A 100 -5.29 5.19 6.24
CA TRP A 100 -4.67 4.36 5.19
C TRP A 100 -5.65 3.63 4.28
N ILE A 101 -6.92 3.54 4.66
CA ILE A 101 -7.94 2.75 3.96
C ILE A 101 -9.16 3.62 3.70
N GLY A 102 -9.85 3.36 2.59
CA GLY A 102 -10.94 4.23 2.12
C GLY A 102 -12.33 3.63 2.33
N SER A 103 -12.43 2.45 2.91
CA SER A 103 -13.67 1.68 3.01
C SER A 103 -13.73 0.96 4.36
N SER A 104 -14.85 1.13 5.08
CA SER A 104 -15.02 0.63 6.45
C SER A 104 -14.97 -0.90 6.59
N ASN A 105 -15.04 -1.65 5.49
CA ASN A 105 -14.85 -3.11 5.49
C ASN A 105 -13.38 -3.53 5.42
N GLN A 106 -12.46 -2.59 5.19
CA GLN A 106 -11.03 -2.85 5.15
C GLN A 106 -10.46 -2.77 6.57
N THR A 107 -9.33 -3.42 6.79
CA THR A 107 -8.61 -3.39 8.08
C THR A 107 -7.12 -3.24 7.83
N VAL A 108 -6.44 -2.44 8.67
CA VAL A 108 -4.98 -2.42 8.73
C VAL A 108 -4.54 -3.36 9.84
N MET A 109 -3.92 -4.46 9.45
CA MET A 109 -3.32 -5.45 10.34
C MET A 109 -1.85 -5.10 10.58
N TYR A 110 -1.42 -5.27 11.84
CA TYR A 110 -0.02 -5.16 12.25
C TYR A 110 0.43 -6.57 12.67
N PRO A 111 1.35 -7.21 11.93
CA PRO A 111 1.92 -8.49 12.33
C PRO A 111 2.53 -8.46 13.73
N ASN A 112 2.56 -9.61 14.41
CA ASN A 112 3.10 -9.70 15.78
C ASN A 112 4.57 -9.22 15.88
N GLY A 113 5.34 -9.38 14.81
CA GLY A 113 6.73 -8.93 14.70
C GLY A 113 6.89 -7.54 14.09
N SER A 114 5.81 -6.79 13.89
CA SER A 114 5.84 -5.46 13.29
C SER A 114 6.76 -4.52 14.08
N ARG A 115 7.59 -3.78 13.35
CA ARG A 115 8.42 -2.70 13.93
C ARG A 115 7.63 -1.41 14.12
N GLU A 116 6.44 -1.31 13.52
CA GLU A 116 5.53 -0.18 13.69
C GLU A 116 4.74 -0.34 15.00
N LYS A 117 4.96 0.58 15.93
CA LYS A 117 4.32 0.58 17.25
C LYS A 117 3.09 1.46 17.31
N GLU A 118 3.02 2.45 16.43
CA GLU A 118 1.90 3.36 16.33
C GLU A 118 0.82 2.74 15.45
N GLN A 119 -0.38 2.58 16.01
CA GLN A 119 -1.52 2.14 15.24
C GLN A 119 -2.10 3.29 14.42
N SER A 120 -2.81 2.94 13.36
CA SER A 120 -3.46 3.90 12.47
C SER A 120 -4.39 4.82 13.23
N GLN A 121 -4.31 6.12 12.93
CA GLN A 121 -5.15 7.13 13.55
C GLN A 121 -6.47 7.28 12.80
N LYS A 122 -7.50 7.76 13.51
CA LYS A 122 -8.77 8.18 12.88
C LYS A 122 -8.61 9.59 12.31
N MET A 123 -7.99 9.69 11.16
CA MET A 123 -7.82 10.94 10.44
C MET A 123 -7.76 10.68 8.94
N ASN A 124 -8.26 11.63 8.15
CA ASN A 124 -8.02 11.64 6.72
C ASN A 124 -6.63 12.21 6.43
N GLN A 125 -5.90 11.59 5.51
CA GLN A 125 -4.69 12.16 4.94
C GLN A 125 -4.77 12.08 3.42
N VAL A 126 -4.44 13.20 2.77
CA VAL A 126 -4.42 13.34 1.33
C VAL A 126 -3.15 14.04 0.93
N GLU A 127 -2.59 13.65 -0.20
CA GLU A 127 -1.46 14.31 -0.82
C GLU A 127 -1.97 15.10 -2.02
N ILE A 128 -1.58 16.38 -2.09
CA ILE A 128 -1.88 17.24 -3.22
C ILE A 128 -0.55 17.58 -3.88
N ILE A 129 -0.39 17.15 -5.13
CA ILE A 129 0.80 17.40 -5.94
C ILE A 129 0.42 18.42 -7.01
N ILE A 130 1.15 19.53 -7.05
CA ILE A 130 1.03 20.57 -8.07
C ILE A 130 2.33 20.54 -8.88
N ASP A 131 2.22 20.30 -10.18
CA ASP A 131 3.40 20.26 -11.07
C ASP A 131 3.69 21.63 -11.71
N ASP A 132 4.82 21.71 -12.43
CA ASP A 132 5.28 22.94 -13.10
C ASP A 132 4.32 23.43 -14.21
N ASN A 133 3.41 22.58 -14.68
CA ASN A 133 2.36 22.94 -15.64
C ASN A 133 1.06 23.38 -14.96
N ALA A 134 1.09 23.59 -13.64
CA ALA A 134 -0.07 23.85 -12.79
C ALA A 134 -1.12 22.73 -12.85
N SER A 135 -0.71 21.50 -13.17
CA SER A 135 -1.58 20.33 -13.07
C SER A 135 -1.67 19.89 -11.61
N LEU A 136 -2.89 19.59 -11.16
CA LEU A 136 -3.17 19.17 -9.79
C LEU A 136 -3.53 17.69 -9.79
N SER A 137 -2.87 16.93 -8.92
CA SER A 137 -3.23 15.55 -8.62
C SER A 137 -3.41 15.35 -7.13
N ILE A 138 -4.46 14.61 -6.77
CA ILE A 138 -4.78 14.28 -5.38
C ILE A 138 -4.66 12.77 -5.21
N THR A 139 -3.91 12.34 -4.22
CA THR A 139 -3.83 10.93 -3.81
C THR A 139 -4.36 10.76 -2.38
N GLY A 140 -4.76 9.54 -2.02
CA GLY A 140 -5.47 9.24 -0.77
C GLY A 140 -6.99 9.20 -0.96
N PHE A 141 -7.74 9.57 0.08
CA PHE A 141 -9.21 9.52 0.11
C PHE A 141 -9.84 10.90 0.40
N PRO A 142 -9.71 11.88 -0.52
CA PRO A 142 -10.24 13.22 -0.29
C PRO A 142 -11.76 13.21 -0.14
N ASP A 143 -12.30 14.01 0.78
CA ASP A 143 -13.74 14.24 0.85
C ASP A 143 -14.24 15.10 -0.33
N ASP A 144 -15.55 15.08 -0.54
CA ASP A 144 -16.17 15.72 -1.69
C ASP A 144 -16.02 17.25 -1.64
N ASP A 145 -15.97 17.83 -0.44
CA ASP A 145 -15.82 19.27 -0.22
C ASP A 145 -14.41 19.75 -0.63
N LEU A 146 -13.37 19.00 -0.28
CA LEU A 146 -12.00 19.28 -0.68
C LEU A 146 -11.84 19.18 -2.20
N VAL A 147 -12.37 18.10 -2.81
CA VAL A 147 -12.31 17.92 -4.27
C VAL A 147 -12.98 19.09 -4.97
N LYS A 148 -14.18 19.48 -4.52
CA LYS A 148 -14.91 20.62 -5.07
C LYS A 148 -14.13 21.94 -4.93
N THR A 149 -13.56 22.20 -3.76
CA THR A 149 -12.81 23.43 -3.48
C THR A 149 -11.57 23.60 -4.38
N LEU A 150 -10.94 22.50 -4.78
CA LEU A 150 -9.72 22.52 -5.59
C LEU A 150 -9.97 22.46 -7.10
N MET A 151 -11.18 22.08 -7.52
CA MET A 151 -11.53 21.88 -8.94
C MET A 151 -12.50 22.93 -9.50
N ASP A 152 -13.10 23.76 -8.65
CA ASP A 152 -13.90 24.95 -9.02
C ASP A 152 -13.00 26.18 -9.23
#